data_AF-A0A8L0DRD6-F1
#
_entry.id   AF-A0A8L0DRD6-F1
#
_cell.length_a   1.000
_cell.length_b   1.000
_cell.length_c   1.000
_cell.angle_alpha   90.00
_cell.angle_beta   90.00
_cell.angle_gamma   90.00
#
_symmetry.space_group_name_H-M   'P 1'
#
loop_
_entity.id
_entity.type
_entity.pdbx_description
1 polymer ?
#
loop_
_entity_poly.entity_id
_entity_poly.type
_entity_poly.pdbx_seq_one_letter_code
_entity_poly.pdbx_strand_id
1 'polypeptide(L)'
;MTCLLTLLCSVCASRLPVDLVYVVWLFFVMMAWNWNVWLIPVRWAFPYQTADNIYWWLLMDYTCDLIYITDILVFQPRLEFVRGGDIVCDKKDMRDNYMTTERFKMDCVSMFPMEIFYYFTGVNSLLRFPRLLKYMAFFEFNDRLEAVMKKAYIYRVILTTSYLLYSLHINACLFYWGSDYEGLGSTKWVYNGKGNSYIRCYYFAVKTLITIGGLPDPTTVFEITFQLVNYFVGVFAFSIMIGQMRDVVGAATAGQNYYRACMDNTIKYMTSYHIPTEVQNRVKTWYDYTWKIQGMLDEQELLIQLPDKMRMDMAVDVNYSIVSKVALFQGCDRQMIFDMLMRLKSVVYLPGDFVCKKGEIGREMYIIKQGEVQVVGGPDLKTVFVTIRAGSVFGEISLLAGGGGNRRTANVMAHGFANLFILDKRDLSDILVHYPESQKLLRKKAK
;
A
#
# COMPACT_ATOMS: atom_id res chain seq x y z
N MET A 1 29.37 -20.68 -1.38
CA MET A 1 28.75 -20.01 -0.22
C MET A 1 29.36 -18.64 0.13
N THR A 2 30.53 -18.28 -0.42
CA THR A 2 31.22 -17.01 -0.15
C THR A 2 31.07 -15.93 -1.24
N CYS A 3 30.44 -16.24 -2.37
CA CYS A 3 30.26 -15.28 -3.48
C CYS A 3 28.89 -14.58 -3.48
N LEU A 4 27.96 -14.97 -2.60
CA LEU A 4 26.66 -14.31 -2.42
C LEU A 4 26.72 -13.14 -1.43
N LEU A 5 27.73 -13.10 -0.55
CA LEU A 5 27.92 -12.04 0.44
C LEU A 5 28.55 -10.77 -0.14
N THR A 6 29.30 -10.86 -1.22
CA THR A 6 29.99 -9.71 -1.83
C THR A 6 29.13 -8.93 -2.82
N LEU A 7 28.05 -9.54 -3.36
CA LEU A 7 27.04 -8.84 -4.17
C LEU A 7 26.03 -8.03 -3.34
N LEU A 8 26.05 -8.18 -2.01
CA LEU A 8 25.25 -7.38 -1.07
C LEU A 8 25.91 -6.04 -0.70
N CYS A 9 27.12 -5.74 -1.21
CA CYS A 9 27.95 -4.63 -0.68
C CYS A 9 28.01 -3.37 -1.58
N SER A 10 27.34 -3.32 -2.74
CA SER A 10 27.57 -2.23 -3.72
C SER A 10 26.33 -1.44 -4.18
N VAL A 11 25.12 -1.71 -3.70
CA VAL A 11 23.92 -0.96 -4.11
C VAL A 11 22.96 -0.83 -2.93
N CYS A 12 23.01 0.29 -2.20
CA CYS A 12 21.84 1.01 -1.66
C CYS A 12 22.27 2.04 -0.61
N ALA A 13 22.33 3.30 -1.02
CA ALA A 13 22.32 4.45 -0.13
C ALA A 13 20.89 4.67 0.43
N SER A 14 20.46 3.81 1.35
CA SER A 14 19.36 4.07 2.29
C SER A 14 19.41 3.01 3.39
N ARG A 15 19.52 3.44 4.64
CA ARG A 15 19.55 2.56 5.82
C ARG A 15 18.21 1.81 5.94
N LEU A 16 18.17 0.57 5.42
CA LEU A 16 17.14 -0.45 5.65
C LEU A 16 17.64 -1.93 5.66
N PRO A 17 18.95 -2.28 5.67
CA PRO A 17 19.34 -3.70 5.67
C PRO A 17 19.10 -4.41 7.02
N VAL A 18 18.73 -3.69 8.08
CA VAL A 18 18.33 -4.27 9.37
C VAL A 18 16.85 -4.70 9.37
N ASP A 19 16.00 -4.03 8.58
CA ASP A 19 14.55 -4.30 8.59
C ASP A 19 14.18 -5.65 7.97
N LEU A 20 14.81 -6.10 6.88
CA LEU A 20 14.39 -7.37 6.27
C LEU A 20 14.73 -8.58 7.16
N VAL A 21 15.94 -8.60 7.74
CA VAL A 21 16.34 -9.66 8.68
C VAL A 21 15.45 -9.64 9.93
N TYR A 22 15.16 -8.44 10.44
CA TYR A 22 14.27 -8.29 11.59
C TYR A 22 12.82 -8.65 11.27
N VAL A 23 12.29 -8.32 10.09
CA VAL A 23 10.94 -8.72 9.64
C VAL A 23 10.85 -10.24 9.48
N VAL A 24 11.90 -10.89 8.95
CA VAL A 24 11.98 -12.35 8.88
C VAL A 24 12.04 -12.96 10.28
N TRP A 25 12.77 -12.35 11.22
CA TRP A 25 12.75 -12.79 12.62
C TRP A 25 11.37 -12.64 13.27
N LEU A 26 10.74 -11.48 13.10
CA LEU A 26 9.39 -11.21 13.57
C LEU A 26 8.36 -12.19 12.98
N PHE A 27 8.57 -12.68 11.76
CA PHE A 27 7.74 -13.76 11.21
C PHE A 27 7.79 -15.04 12.07
N PHE A 28 8.95 -15.44 12.59
CA PHE A 28 9.06 -16.58 13.50
C PHE A 28 8.39 -16.30 14.85
N VAL A 29 8.57 -15.10 15.40
CA VAL A 29 7.90 -14.68 16.65
C VAL A 29 6.37 -14.69 16.47
N MET A 30 5.91 -14.20 15.32
CA MET A 30 4.51 -14.21 14.91
C MET A 30 3.94 -15.63 14.76
N MET A 31 4.70 -16.56 14.15
CA MET A 31 4.29 -17.97 14.08
C MET A 31 4.18 -18.61 15.46
N ALA A 32 5.14 -18.33 16.36
CA ALA A 32 5.08 -18.81 17.75
C ALA A 32 3.87 -18.23 18.50
N TRP A 33 3.52 -16.96 18.25
CA TRP A 33 2.31 -16.36 18.81
C TRP A 33 1.04 -17.01 18.26
N ASN A 34 0.96 -17.25 16.95
CA ASN A 34 -0.18 -17.95 16.34
C ASN A 34 -0.34 -19.37 16.88
N TRP A 35 0.75 -20.11 17.09
CA TRP A 35 0.72 -21.43 17.71
C TRP A 35 -0.01 -21.38 19.06
N ASN A 36 0.43 -20.47 19.94
CA ASN A 36 -0.17 -20.30 21.26
C ASN A 36 -1.64 -19.85 21.19
N VAL A 37 -1.94 -18.84 20.38
CA VAL A 37 -3.30 -18.27 20.24
C VAL A 37 -4.32 -19.28 19.76
N TRP A 38 -3.98 -20.11 18.78
CA TRP A 38 -4.90 -21.09 18.21
C TRP A 38 -4.97 -22.39 19.02
N LEU A 39 -3.86 -22.86 19.57
CA LEU A 39 -3.83 -24.22 20.12
C LEU A 39 -4.05 -24.26 21.63
N ILE A 40 -3.85 -23.17 22.37
CA ILE A 40 -4.24 -23.11 23.79
C ILE A 40 -5.76 -23.32 23.96
N PRO A 41 -6.65 -22.61 23.22
CA PRO A 41 -8.10 -22.85 23.30
C PRO A 41 -8.49 -24.27 22.91
N VAL A 42 -7.87 -24.83 21.87
CA VAL A 42 -8.15 -26.21 21.42
C VAL A 42 -7.81 -27.21 22.50
N ARG A 43 -6.61 -27.12 23.08
CA ARG A 43 -6.16 -28.05 24.11
C ARG A 43 -6.87 -27.84 25.45
N TRP A 44 -7.51 -26.69 25.64
CA TRP A 44 -8.37 -26.45 26.79
C TRP A 44 -9.75 -27.08 26.61
N ALA A 45 -10.37 -26.90 25.45
CA ALA A 45 -11.73 -27.38 25.22
C ALA A 45 -11.78 -28.85 24.81
N PHE A 46 -10.96 -29.27 23.84
CA PHE A 46 -11.04 -30.60 23.24
C PHE A 46 -10.04 -31.58 23.88
N PRO A 47 -10.41 -32.86 24.07
CA PRO A 47 -9.54 -33.89 24.64
C PRO A 47 -8.54 -34.44 23.60
N TYR A 48 -7.87 -33.56 22.85
CA TYR A 48 -6.84 -33.95 21.89
C TYR A 48 -5.46 -34.16 22.50
N GLN A 49 -5.26 -33.70 23.74
CA GLN A 49 -4.04 -33.93 24.47
C GLN A 49 -4.11 -35.32 25.13
N THR A 50 -3.39 -36.29 24.58
CA THR A 50 -3.33 -37.67 25.05
C THR A 50 -1.93 -37.99 25.57
N ALA A 51 -1.78 -39.08 26.35
CA ALA A 51 -0.48 -39.49 26.89
C ALA A 51 0.56 -39.77 25.79
N ASP A 52 0.12 -40.23 24.62
CA ASP A 52 1.01 -40.60 23.50
C ASP A 52 1.56 -39.38 22.76
N ASN A 53 0.81 -38.28 22.70
CA ASN A 53 1.17 -37.09 21.91
C ASN A 53 1.70 -35.91 22.74
N ILE A 54 1.68 -36.04 24.07
CA ILE A 54 2.08 -34.97 25.00
C ILE A 54 3.50 -34.46 24.76
N TYR A 55 4.42 -35.34 24.39
CA TYR A 55 5.82 -34.99 24.10
C TYR A 55 5.94 -34.07 22.89
N TRP A 56 5.14 -34.27 21.85
CA TRP A 56 5.13 -33.42 20.65
C TRP A 56 4.57 -32.04 20.96
N TRP A 57 3.51 -31.97 21.77
CA TRP A 57 2.95 -30.70 22.24
C TRP A 57 3.98 -29.90 23.04
N LEU A 58 4.63 -30.53 24.01
CA LEU A 58 5.66 -29.90 24.83
C LEU A 58 6.89 -29.46 24.02
N LEU A 59 7.33 -30.27 23.06
CA LEU A 59 8.45 -29.91 22.18
C LEU A 59 8.17 -28.61 21.42
N MET A 60 6.98 -28.48 20.82
CA MET A 60 6.62 -27.29 20.06
C MET A 60 6.39 -26.07 20.95
N ASP A 61 5.80 -26.29 22.12
CA ASP A 61 5.62 -25.27 23.16
C ASP A 61 6.96 -24.68 23.62
N TYR A 62 7.94 -25.52 23.97
CA TYR A 62 9.28 -25.07 24.36
C TYR A 62 10.05 -24.43 23.20
N THR A 63 9.78 -24.86 21.97
CA THR A 63 10.33 -24.20 20.77
C THR A 63 9.80 -22.77 20.64
N CYS A 64 8.50 -22.55 20.87
CA CYS A 64 7.90 -21.22 20.90
C CYS A 64 8.50 -20.35 22.01
N ASP A 65 8.69 -20.92 23.21
CA ASP A 65 9.30 -20.20 24.34
C ASP A 65 10.75 -19.82 24.05
N LEU A 66 11.53 -20.69 23.39
CA LEU A 66 12.90 -20.40 22.95
C LEU A 66 12.93 -19.21 21.96
N ILE A 67 11.98 -19.16 21.03
CA ILE A 67 11.84 -18.02 20.09
C ILE A 67 11.58 -16.73 20.86
N TYR A 68 10.66 -16.75 21.84
CA TYR A 68 10.35 -15.58 22.66
C TYR A 68 11.53 -15.11 23.51
N ILE A 69 12.27 -16.04 24.13
CA ILE A 69 13.48 -15.72 24.90
C ILE A 69 14.53 -15.08 23.99
N THR A 70 14.75 -15.66 22.81
CA THR A 70 15.71 -15.13 21.83
C THR A 70 15.31 -13.72 21.38
N ASP A 71 14.02 -13.47 21.16
CA ASP A 71 13.51 -12.14 20.80
C ASP A 71 13.80 -11.11 21.89
N ILE A 72 13.48 -11.43 23.15
CA ILE A 72 13.68 -10.53 24.31
C ILE A 72 15.15 -10.26 24.61
N LEU A 73 16.01 -11.27 24.48
CA LEU A 73 17.44 -11.14 24.85
C LEU A 73 18.32 -10.61 23.73
N VAL A 74 18.01 -10.95 22.47
CA VAL A 74 18.89 -10.68 21.33
C VAL A 74 18.37 -9.56 20.44
N PHE A 75 17.09 -9.57 20.08
CA PHE A 75 16.56 -8.66 19.05
C PHE A 75 16.03 -7.36 19.65
N GLN A 76 15.10 -7.43 20.61
CA GLN A 76 14.46 -6.25 21.18
C GLN A 76 15.44 -5.23 21.79
N PRO A 77 16.50 -5.63 22.52
CA PRO A 77 17.47 -4.69 23.09
C PRO A 77 18.41 -4.04 22.06
N ARG A 78 18.41 -4.51 20.80
CA ARG A 78 19.25 -4.01 19.70
C ARG A 78 18.48 -3.15 18.71
N LEU A 79 17.22 -2.84 19.00
CA LEU A 79 16.40 -1.99 18.14
C LEU A 79 16.81 -0.53 18.31
N GLU A 80 17.13 0.09 17.17
CA GLU A 80 17.43 1.51 17.07
C GLU A 80 16.15 2.32 17.35
N PHE A 81 16.31 3.46 18.01
CA PHE A 81 15.21 4.36 18.31
C PHE A 81 15.64 5.81 18.08
N VAL A 82 14.66 6.70 17.90
CA VAL A 82 14.91 8.13 17.66
C VAL A 82 14.78 8.89 18.98
N ARG A 83 15.80 9.67 19.33
CA ARG A 83 15.81 10.57 20.50
C ARG A 83 16.29 11.94 20.06
N GLY A 84 15.44 12.96 20.18
CA GLY A 84 15.81 14.34 19.79
C GLY A 84 16.07 14.56 18.30
N GLY A 85 15.59 13.65 17.44
CA GLY A 85 15.81 13.69 15.98
C GLY A 85 16.98 12.82 15.50
N ASP A 86 17.83 12.35 16.41
CA ASP A 86 18.95 11.46 16.09
C ASP A 86 18.56 9.99 16.29
N ILE A 87 19.06 9.14 15.38
CA ILE A 87 18.95 7.68 15.50
C ILE A 87 20.04 7.22 16.47
N VAL A 88 19.62 6.70 17.63
CA VAL A 88 20.53 6.18 18.66
C VAL A 88 20.84 4.71 18.34
N CYS A 89 22.10 4.43 18.02
CA CYS A 89 22.61 3.08 17.71
C CYS A 89 23.46 2.49 18.85
N ASP A 90 23.66 3.22 19.97
CA ASP A 90 24.47 2.71 21.07
C ASP A 90 23.77 1.56 21.81
N LYS A 91 24.51 0.46 22.02
CA LYS A 91 23.94 -0.79 22.56
C LYS A 91 23.41 -0.62 23.99
N LYS A 92 24.04 0.23 24.79
CA LYS A 92 23.62 0.45 26.17
C LYS A 92 22.35 1.29 26.18
N ASP A 93 22.33 2.38 25.43
CA ASP A 93 21.17 3.26 25.33
C ASP A 93 19.94 2.56 24.73
N MET A 94 20.11 1.69 23.72
CA MET A 94 19.02 0.90 23.13
C MET A 94 18.40 -0.08 24.14
N ARG A 95 19.24 -0.80 24.89
CA ARG A 95 18.76 -1.73 25.93
C ARG A 95 18.06 -1.00 27.06
N ASP A 96 18.65 0.09 27.56
CA ASP A 96 18.09 0.86 28.66
C ASP A 96 16.76 1.50 28.23
N ASN A 97 16.66 1.96 26.98
CA ASN A 97 15.39 2.39 26.39
C ASN A 97 14.36 1.26 26.37
N TYR A 98 14.70 0.08 25.84
CA TYR A 98 13.79 -1.07 25.82
C TYR A 98 13.28 -1.45 27.22
N MET A 99 14.15 -1.49 28.23
CA MET A 99 13.77 -1.84 29.62
C MET A 99 12.76 -0.86 30.23
N THR A 100 12.71 0.39 29.77
CA THR A 100 11.73 1.38 30.24
C THR A 100 10.38 1.29 29.52
N THR A 101 10.31 0.59 28.39
CA THR A 101 9.06 0.49 27.60
C THR A 101 8.06 -0.46 28.25
N GLU A 102 6.76 -0.18 28.06
CA GLU A 102 5.67 -1.11 28.44
C GLU A 102 5.81 -2.48 27.75
N ARG A 103 6.43 -2.51 26.57
CA ARG A 103 6.71 -3.75 25.85
C ARG A 103 7.55 -4.71 26.67
N PHE A 104 8.61 -4.23 27.31
CA PHE A 104 9.45 -5.07 28.16
C PHE A 104 8.68 -5.67 29.35
N LYS A 105 7.77 -4.90 29.96
CA LYS A 105 6.91 -5.41 31.03
C LYS A 105 6.01 -6.55 30.51
N MET A 106 5.36 -6.35 29.38
CA MET A 106 4.51 -7.37 28.76
C MET A 106 5.30 -8.62 28.34
N ASP A 107 6.50 -8.43 27.78
CA ASP A 107 7.42 -9.52 27.43
C ASP A 107 7.81 -10.34 28.68
N CYS A 108 8.13 -9.67 29.80
CA CYS A 108 8.44 -10.35 31.07
C CYS A 108 7.26 -11.15 31.62
N VAL A 109 6.05 -10.57 31.62
CA VAL A 109 4.84 -11.29 32.10
C VAL A 109 4.53 -12.47 31.18
N SER A 110 4.74 -12.33 29.86
CA SER A 110 4.47 -13.40 28.90
C SER A 110 5.33 -14.65 29.12
N MET A 111 6.56 -14.45 29.59
CA MET A 111 7.54 -15.50 29.87
C MET A 111 7.50 -16.01 31.32
N PHE A 112 6.53 -15.57 32.13
CA PHE A 112 6.44 -16.02 33.51
C PHE A 112 6.26 -17.55 33.58
N PRO A 113 7.12 -18.30 34.29
CA PRO A 113 7.20 -19.76 34.19
C PRO A 113 6.09 -20.47 35.01
N MET A 114 4.83 -20.24 34.66
CA MET A 114 3.66 -20.91 35.25
C MET A 114 3.65 -22.42 35.03
N GLU A 115 4.50 -22.94 34.17
CA GLU A 115 4.63 -24.37 33.88
C GLU A 115 5.29 -25.15 35.01
N ILE A 116 5.95 -24.49 35.96
CA ILE A 116 6.46 -25.14 37.18
C ILE A 116 5.31 -25.83 37.93
N PHE A 117 4.08 -25.33 37.80
CA PHE A 117 2.89 -25.94 38.40
C PHE A 117 2.42 -27.21 37.70
N TYR A 118 2.99 -27.61 36.54
CA TYR A 118 2.67 -28.87 35.87
C TYR A 118 2.94 -30.09 36.75
N TYR A 119 3.90 -29.99 37.68
CA TYR A 119 4.16 -31.04 38.66
C TYR A 119 2.95 -31.30 39.58
N PHE A 120 2.16 -30.27 39.88
CA PHE A 120 1.02 -30.36 40.79
C PHE A 120 -0.32 -30.56 40.06
N THR A 121 -0.52 -29.90 38.92
CA THR A 121 -1.81 -29.87 38.21
C THR A 121 -1.88 -30.83 37.02
N GLY A 122 -0.78 -31.47 36.67
CA GLY A 122 -0.59 -32.07 35.34
C GLY A 122 -0.44 -30.99 34.25
N VAL A 123 -0.23 -31.43 33.00
CA VAL A 123 -0.01 -30.54 31.85
C VAL A 123 -1.33 -29.85 31.47
N ASN A 124 -1.57 -28.70 32.10
CA ASN A 124 -2.75 -27.87 31.87
C ASN A 124 -2.43 -26.72 30.89
N SER A 125 -3.18 -26.67 29.80
CA SER A 125 -3.05 -25.65 28.74
C SER A 125 -3.32 -24.23 29.23
N LEU A 126 -4.18 -24.06 30.25
CA LEU A 126 -4.54 -22.76 30.82
C LEU A 126 -3.34 -22.01 31.42
N LEU A 127 -2.37 -22.74 31.97
CA LEU A 127 -1.18 -22.12 32.58
C LEU A 127 -0.28 -21.43 31.53
N ARG A 128 -0.49 -21.70 30.23
CA ARG A 128 0.22 -21.03 29.13
C ARG A 128 -0.45 -19.74 28.67
N PHE A 129 -1.60 -19.34 29.22
CA PHE A 129 -2.27 -18.09 28.85
C PHE A 129 -1.38 -16.82 28.87
N PRO A 130 -0.40 -16.65 29.77
CA PRO A 130 0.49 -15.50 29.73
C PRO A 130 1.22 -15.32 28.39
N ARG A 131 1.48 -16.40 27.63
CA ARG A 131 2.21 -16.35 26.34
C ARG A 131 1.44 -15.56 25.28
N LEU A 132 0.11 -15.37 25.46
CA LEU A 132 -0.72 -14.55 24.57
C LEU A 132 -0.44 -13.05 24.69
N LEU A 133 0.16 -12.60 25.81
CA LEU A 133 0.48 -11.20 26.06
C LEU A 133 1.55 -10.64 25.11
N LYS A 134 2.22 -11.51 24.34
CA LYS A 134 3.16 -11.13 23.27
C LYS A 134 2.47 -10.60 21.99
N TYR A 135 1.23 -10.15 22.09
CA TYR A 135 0.44 -9.62 20.97
C TYR A 135 1.03 -8.35 20.33
N MET A 136 1.88 -7.61 21.05
CA MET A 136 2.57 -6.45 20.48
C MET A 136 3.49 -6.83 19.32
N ALA A 137 4.11 -8.02 19.37
CA ALA A 137 4.90 -8.54 18.27
C ALA A 137 4.04 -8.90 17.04
N PHE A 138 2.80 -9.37 17.27
CA PHE A 138 1.83 -9.58 16.20
C PHE A 138 1.53 -8.25 15.50
N PHE A 139 1.16 -7.19 16.23
CA PHE A 139 0.84 -5.90 15.60
C PHE A 139 2.04 -5.31 14.86
N GLU A 140 3.23 -5.32 15.48
CA GLU A 140 4.44 -4.81 14.84
C GLU A 140 4.78 -5.57 13.53
N PHE A 141 4.65 -6.90 13.53
CA PHE A 141 4.87 -7.68 12.32
C PHE A 141 3.88 -7.32 11.21
N ASN A 142 2.59 -7.21 11.55
CA ASN A 142 1.55 -6.85 10.58
C ASN A 142 1.79 -5.45 10.00
N ASP A 143 2.14 -4.45 10.83
CA ASP A 143 2.40 -3.08 10.40
C ASP A 143 3.60 -3.00 9.45
N ARG A 144 4.69 -3.70 9.79
CA ARG A 144 5.90 -3.75 8.94
C ARG A 144 5.65 -4.51 7.64
N LEU A 145 4.93 -5.62 7.69
CA LEU A 145 4.60 -6.39 6.50
C LEU A 145 3.69 -5.58 5.57
N GLU A 146 2.72 -4.84 6.11
CA GLU A 146 1.85 -3.96 5.35
C GLU A 146 2.64 -2.84 4.64
N ALA A 147 3.62 -2.23 5.32
CA ALA A 147 4.47 -1.19 4.75
C ALA A 147 5.36 -1.69 3.60
N VAL A 148 5.78 -2.96 3.62
CA VAL A 148 6.61 -3.58 2.58
C VAL A 148 5.77 -4.05 1.38
N MET A 149 4.50 -4.37 1.59
CA MET A 149 3.64 -4.93 0.56
C MET A 149 3.15 -3.86 -0.44
N LYS A 150 3.49 -4.04 -1.73
CA LYS A 150 3.02 -3.17 -2.84
C LYS A 150 1.50 -3.02 -2.93
N LYS A 151 0.76 -4.01 -2.42
CA LYS A 151 -0.71 -4.06 -2.39
C LYS A 151 -1.19 -4.32 -0.98
N ALA A 152 -0.97 -3.37 -0.07
CA ALA A 152 -1.38 -3.41 1.33
C ALA A 152 -2.85 -3.85 1.54
N TYR A 153 -3.76 -3.46 0.64
CA TYR A 153 -5.17 -3.83 0.73
C TYR A 153 -5.42 -5.35 0.71
N ILE A 154 -4.61 -6.14 -0.02
CA ILE A 154 -4.74 -7.61 -0.06
C ILE A 154 -4.44 -8.18 1.31
N TYR A 155 -3.39 -7.67 1.96
CA TYR A 155 -2.99 -8.10 3.29
C TYR A 155 -4.05 -7.75 4.33
N ARG A 156 -4.64 -6.55 4.26
CA ARG A 156 -5.77 -6.17 5.12
C ARG A 156 -6.96 -7.12 5.00
N VAL A 157 -7.32 -7.56 3.80
CA VAL A 157 -8.38 -8.57 3.60
C VAL A 157 -8.02 -9.88 4.32
N ILE A 158 -6.80 -10.38 4.10
CA ILE A 158 -6.34 -11.64 4.74
C ILE A 158 -6.40 -11.52 6.27
N LEU A 159 -5.98 -10.38 6.81
CA LEU A 159 -5.98 -10.13 8.25
C LEU A 159 -7.40 -10.09 8.84
N THR A 160 -8.31 -9.32 8.24
CA THR A 160 -9.72 -9.28 8.63
C THR A 160 -10.38 -10.66 8.54
N THR A 161 -10.11 -11.42 7.48
CA THR A 161 -10.60 -12.80 7.36
C THR A 161 -10.02 -13.70 8.45
N SER A 162 -8.74 -13.55 8.79
CA SER A 162 -8.10 -14.33 9.86
C SER A 162 -8.72 -14.06 11.24
N TYR A 163 -9.10 -12.81 11.53
CA TYR A 163 -9.83 -12.47 12.76
C TYR A 163 -11.22 -13.10 12.84
N LEU A 164 -11.93 -13.18 11.71
CA LEU A 164 -13.21 -13.90 11.65
C LEU A 164 -13.00 -15.39 11.93
N LEU A 165 -12.05 -16.02 11.24
CA LEU A 165 -11.76 -17.45 11.41
C LEU A 165 -11.36 -17.76 12.85
N TYR A 166 -10.58 -16.89 13.49
CA TYR A 166 -10.23 -17.03 14.89
C TYR A 166 -11.44 -16.84 15.83
N SER A 167 -12.33 -15.90 15.56
CA SER A 167 -13.57 -15.73 16.34
C SER A 167 -14.47 -16.97 16.26
N LEU A 168 -14.61 -17.55 15.06
CA LEU A 168 -15.30 -18.81 14.82
C LEU A 168 -14.65 -19.97 15.59
N HIS A 169 -13.32 -20.01 15.59
CA HIS A 169 -12.55 -21.00 16.31
C HIS A 169 -12.77 -20.95 17.83
N ILE A 170 -12.71 -19.75 18.44
CA ILE A 170 -12.99 -19.57 19.86
C ILE A 170 -14.44 -19.96 20.19
N ASN A 171 -15.39 -19.58 19.35
CA ASN A 171 -16.78 -19.97 19.53
C ASN A 171 -16.98 -21.50 19.46
N ALA A 172 -16.26 -22.18 18.56
CA ALA A 172 -16.28 -23.64 18.47
C ALA A 172 -15.71 -24.31 19.73
N CYS A 173 -14.62 -23.77 20.29
CA CYS A 173 -14.05 -24.25 21.55
C CYS A 173 -15.02 -24.05 22.72
N LEU A 174 -15.64 -22.87 22.83
CA LEU A 174 -16.64 -22.58 23.86
C LEU A 174 -17.89 -23.46 23.73
N PHE A 175 -18.34 -23.75 22.51
CA PHE A 175 -19.48 -24.63 22.26
C PHE A 175 -19.18 -26.08 22.65
N TYR A 176 -17.99 -26.59 22.35
CA TYR A 176 -17.59 -27.92 22.80
C TYR A 176 -17.50 -27.99 24.32
N TRP A 177 -16.87 -26.99 24.96
CA TRP A 177 -16.80 -26.89 26.42
C TRP A 177 -18.20 -26.86 27.06
N GLY A 178 -19.13 -26.08 26.50
CA GLY A 178 -20.53 -26.06 26.97
C GLY A 178 -21.26 -27.39 26.75
N SER A 179 -21.00 -28.07 25.63
CA SER A 179 -21.57 -29.40 25.35
C SER A 179 -21.05 -30.47 26.30
N ASP A 180 -19.76 -30.41 26.66
CA ASP A 180 -19.15 -31.34 27.62
C ASP A 180 -19.67 -31.09 29.04
N TYR A 181 -19.84 -29.82 29.42
CA TYR A 181 -20.41 -29.41 30.71
C TYR A 181 -21.84 -29.93 30.93
N GLU A 182 -22.69 -29.91 29.91
CA GLU A 182 -24.05 -30.49 30.00
C GLU A 182 -24.10 -32.01 29.74
N GLY A 183 -23.01 -32.59 29.26
CA GLY A 183 -22.92 -33.99 28.87
C GLY A 183 -23.16 -34.19 27.38
N LEU A 184 -22.19 -34.84 26.72
CA LEU A 184 -22.22 -35.08 25.28
C LEU A 184 -23.43 -35.94 24.87
N GLY A 185 -24.24 -35.44 23.94
CA GLY A 185 -25.43 -36.13 23.43
C GLY A 185 -26.63 -36.16 24.38
N SER A 186 -26.60 -35.39 25.47
CA SER A 186 -27.74 -35.28 26.40
C SER A 186 -28.98 -34.66 25.75
N THR A 187 -28.78 -33.68 24.87
CA THR A 187 -29.83 -33.00 24.11
C THR A 187 -29.56 -33.07 22.60
N LYS A 188 -30.50 -32.54 21.80
CA LYS A 188 -30.31 -32.41 20.34
C LYS A 188 -29.38 -31.25 19.97
N TRP A 189 -29.20 -30.27 20.86
CA TRP A 189 -28.40 -29.07 20.61
C TRP A 189 -26.90 -29.32 20.86
N VAL A 190 -26.57 -30.03 21.95
CA VAL A 190 -25.18 -30.36 22.28
C VAL A 190 -24.50 -31.27 21.25
N TYR A 191 -23.17 -31.24 21.23
CA TYR A 191 -22.40 -32.18 20.43
C TYR A 191 -22.66 -33.64 20.86
N ASN A 192 -23.02 -34.50 19.91
CA ASN A 192 -23.43 -35.90 20.15
C ASN A 192 -22.28 -36.91 20.32
N GLY A 193 -21.03 -36.46 20.36
CA GLY A 193 -19.85 -37.32 20.50
C GLY A 193 -19.47 -38.14 19.25
N LYS A 194 -20.17 -38.00 18.12
CA LYS A 194 -19.91 -38.79 16.90
C LYS A 194 -19.12 -38.00 15.86
N GLY A 195 -18.13 -38.65 15.25
CA GLY A 195 -17.28 -38.07 14.21
C GLY A 195 -16.20 -37.13 14.76
N ASN A 196 -15.71 -36.20 13.93
CA ASN A 196 -14.71 -35.22 14.35
C ASN A 196 -15.38 -34.09 15.16
N SER A 197 -15.05 -33.99 16.44
CA SER A 197 -15.63 -33.00 17.37
C SER A 197 -15.34 -31.57 16.95
N TYR A 198 -14.09 -31.26 16.56
CA TYR A 198 -13.71 -29.92 16.14
C TYR A 198 -14.49 -29.45 14.92
N ILE A 199 -14.57 -30.27 13.86
CA ILE A 199 -15.27 -29.90 12.62
C ILE A 199 -16.77 -29.68 12.88
N ARG A 200 -17.38 -30.52 13.73
CA ARG A 200 -18.81 -30.39 14.09
C ARG A 200 -19.08 -29.13 14.91
N CYS A 201 -18.24 -28.83 15.90
CA CYS A 201 -18.36 -27.62 16.70
C CYS A 201 -18.03 -26.36 15.88
N TYR A 202 -17.09 -26.43 14.95
CA TYR A 202 -16.79 -25.33 14.03
C TYR A 202 -17.94 -25.07 13.05
N TYR A 203 -18.58 -26.13 12.54
CA TYR A 203 -19.80 -26.01 11.74
C TYR A 203 -20.94 -25.33 12.51
N PHE A 204 -21.11 -25.67 13.79
CA PHE A 204 -22.04 -24.97 14.68
C PHE A 204 -21.69 -23.48 14.78
N ALA A 205 -20.44 -23.15 15.10
CA ALA A 205 -19.96 -21.78 15.25
C ALA A 205 -20.15 -20.94 13.98
N VAL A 206 -19.94 -21.52 12.79
CA VAL A 206 -20.20 -20.85 11.50
C VAL A 206 -21.68 -20.52 11.36
N LYS A 207 -22.57 -21.48 11.68
CA LYS A 207 -24.02 -21.27 11.56
C LYS A 207 -24.56 -20.22 12.53
N THR A 208 -23.98 -20.10 13.72
CA THR A 208 -24.36 -19.10 14.72
C THR A 208 -23.76 -17.73 14.42
N LEU A 209 -22.44 -17.64 14.26
CA LEU A 209 -21.71 -16.37 14.21
C LEU A 209 -21.94 -15.63 12.89
N ILE A 210 -22.20 -16.36 11.79
CA ILE A 210 -22.56 -15.78 10.48
C ILE A 210 -24.09 -15.72 10.30
N THR A 211 -24.87 -16.04 11.33
CA THR A 211 -26.34 -15.91 11.34
C THR A 211 -27.08 -16.71 10.24
N ILE A 212 -26.51 -17.85 9.81
CA ILE A 212 -27.15 -18.75 8.83
C ILE A 212 -28.33 -19.48 9.48
N GLY A 213 -28.20 -19.85 10.75
CA GLY A 213 -29.22 -20.59 11.50
C GLY A 213 -29.34 -22.06 11.10
N GLY A 214 -30.54 -22.63 11.29
CA GLY A 214 -30.81 -24.05 11.02
C GLY A 214 -30.06 -24.98 11.97
N LEU A 215 -30.03 -24.62 13.25
CA LEU A 215 -29.50 -25.42 14.35
C LEU A 215 -30.68 -25.98 15.16
N PRO A 216 -30.51 -27.13 15.83
CA PRO A 216 -31.52 -27.67 16.73
C PRO A 216 -31.89 -26.65 17.81
N ASP A 217 -33.15 -26.63 18.24
CA ASP A 217 -33.60 -25.70 19.26
C ASP A 217 -32.94 -26.01 20.62
N PRO A 218 -32.42 -25.00 21.34
CA PRO A 218 -31.93 -25.18 22.69
C PRO A 218 -33.09 -25.50 23.63
N THR A 219 -32.85 -26.45 24.54
CA THR A 219 -33.84 -27.01 25.46
C THR A 219 -33.61 -26.55 26.91
N THR A 220 -32.36 -26.49 27.37
CA THR A 220 -32.05 -26.08 28.74
C THR A 220 -31.87 -24.56 28.86
N VAL A 221 -31.97 -24.03 30.07
CA VAL A 221 -31.72 -22.60 30.34
C VAL A 221 -30.29 -22.20 29.96
N PHE A 222 -29.32 -23.10 30.14
CA PHE A 222 -27.93 -22.88 29.76
C PHE A 222 -27.78 -22.79 28.23
N GLU A 223 -28.34 -23.74 27.48
CA GLU A 223 -28.33 -23.75 26.01
C GLU A 223 -28.99 -22.49 25.45
N ILE A 224 -30.16 -22.10 26.00
CA ILE A 224 -30.89 -20.90 25.57
C ILE A 224 -30.04 -19.66 25.82
N THR A 225 -29.44 -19.53 27.00
CA THR A 225 -28.60 -18.37 27.35
C THR A 225 -27.35 -18.31 26.48
N PHE A 226 -26.66 -19.45 26.30
CA PHE A 226 -25.48 -19.54 25.44
C PHE A 226 -25.81 -19.16 24.00
N GLN A 227 -26.90 -19.72 23.46
CA GLN A 227 -27.34 -19.45 22.08
C GLN A 227 -27.75 -17.99 21.89
N LEU A 228 -28.42 -17.38 22.86
CA LEU A 228 -28.81 -15.97 22.84
C LEU A 228 -27.59 -15.04 22.82
N VAL A 229 -26.61 -15.29 23.69
CA VAL A 229 -25.34 -14.54 23.69
C VAL A 229 -24.61 -14.73 22.37
N ASN A 230 -24.58 -15.95 21.84
CA ASN A 230 -23.90 -16.26 20.58
C ASN A 230 -24.55 -15.54 19.38
N TYR A 231 -25.89 -15.48 19.32
CA TYR A 231 -26.58 -14.71 18.28
C TYR A 231 -26.32 -13.22 18.42
N PHE A 232 -26.34 -12.67 19.65
CA PHE A 232 -26.05 -11.26 19.87
C PHE A 232 -24.63 -10.91 19.41
N VAL A 233 -23.61 -11.66 19.88
CA VAL A 233 -22.21 -11.46 19.49
C VAL A 233 -22.00 -11.70 17.99
N GLY A 234 -22.65 -12.71 17.40
CA GLY A 234 -22.56 -13.03 15.97
C GLY A 234 -23.03 -11.89 15.07
N VAL A 235 -24.15 -11.26 15.39
CA VAL A 235 -24.65 -10.10 14.63
C VAL A 235 -23.63 -8.96 14.63
N PHE A 236 -23.01 -8.64 15.77
CA PHE A 236 -21.98 -7.60 15.82
C PHE A 236 -20.70 -8.01 15.08
N ALA A 237 -20.21 -9.23 15.28
CA ALA A 237 -19.00 -9.73 14.64
C ALA A 237 -19.13 -9.71 13.10
N PHE A 238 -20.25 -10.22 12.58
CA PHE A 238 -20.52 -10.22 11.15
C PHE A 238 -20.69 -8.81 10.58
N SER A 239 -21.38 -7.91 11.31
CA SER A 239 -21.55 -6.51 10.89
C SER A 239 -20.22 -5.75 10.81
N ILE A 240 -19.35 -5.92 11.81
CA ILE A 240 -18.02 -5.29 11.83
C ILE A 240 -17.18 -5.79 10.65
N MET A 241 -17.20 -7.09 10.38
CA MET A 241 -16.46 -7.66 9.25
C MET A 241 -16.92 -7.08 7.90
N ILE A 242 -18.23 -6.98 7.67
CA ILE A 242 -18.76 -6.37 6.43
C ILE A 242 -18.30 -4.91 6.31
N GLY A 243 -18.34 -4.16 7.42
CA GLY A 243 -17.85 -2.78 7.46
C GLY A 243 -16.39 -2.67 7.04
N GLN A 244 -15.51 -3.47 7.66
CA GLN A 244 -14.08 -3.48 7.33
C GLN A 244 -13.82 -3.89 5.88
N MET A 245 -14.52 -4.92 5.37
CA MET A 245 -14.38 -5.33 3.97
C MET A 245 -14.78 -4.20 3.01
N ARG A 246 -15.85 -3.47 3.30
CA ARG A 246 -16.25 -2.29 2.52
C ARG A 246 -15.17 -1.22 2.52
N ASP A 247 -14.58 -0.91 3.68
CA ASP A 247 -13.54 0.12 3.78
C ASP A 247 -12.28 -0.27 3.01
N VAL A 248 -11.86 -1.53 3.07
CA VAL A 248 -10.70 -2.04 2.31
C VAL A 248 -10.95 -1.99 0.80
N VAL A 249 -12.13 -2.40 0.34
CA VAL A 249 -12.51 -2.32 -1.08
C VAL A 249 -12.62 -0.87 -1.54
N GLY A 250 -13.17 0.01 -0.70
CA GLY A 250 -13.26 1.44 -0.95
C GLY A 250 -11.88 2.07 -1.14
N ALA A 251 -10.94 1.78 -0.24
CA ALA A 251 -9.55 2.25 -0.36
C ALA A 251 -8.85 1.69 -1.62
N ALA A 252 -9.04 0.40 -1.94
CA ALA A 252 -8.43 -0.23 -3.11
C ALA A 252 -8.93 0.34 -4.44
N THR A 253 -10.18 0.82 -4.49
CA THR A 253 -10.81 1.37 -5.70
C THR A 253 -10.87 2.90 -5.71
N ALA A 254 -10.29 3.58 -4.71
CA ALA A 254 -10.41 5.02 -4.51
C ALA A 254 -9.98 5.83 -5.74
N GLY A 255 -8.80 5.55 -6.32
CA GLY A 255 -8.31 6.27 -7.51
C GLY A 255 -9.19 6.09 -8.74
N GLN A 256 -9.69 4.87 -8.97
CA GLN A 256 -10.59 4.59 -10.09
C GLN A 256 -11.97 5.23 -9.89
N ASN A 257 -12.47 5.23 -8.65
CA ASN A 257 -13.73 5.88 -8.31
C ASN A 257 -13.63 7.40 -8.44
N TYR A 258 -12.51 8.00 -8.04
CA TYR A 258 -12.22 9.43 -8.24
C TYR A 258 -12.24 9.80 -9.72
N TYR A 259 -11.49 9.06 -10.55
CA TYR A 259 -11.48 9.25 -12.00
C TYR A 259 -12.90 9.16 -12.61
N ARG A 260 -13.65 8.10 -12.26
CA ARG A 260 -15.02 7.92 -12.75
C ARG A 260 -15.93 9.07 -12.32
N ALA A 261 -15.81 9.52 -11.07
CA ALA A 261 -16.59 10.65 -10.57
C ALA A 261 -16.29 11.95 -11.34
N CYS A 262 -15.02 12.24 -11.64
CA CYS A 262 -14.64 13.40 -12.46
C CYS A 262 -15.21 13.32 -13.88
N MET A 263 -15.11 12.15 -14.52
CA MET A 263 -15.66 11.91 -15.85
C MET A 263 -17.19 12.07 -15.86
N ASP A 264 -17.89 11.45 -14.90
CA ASP A 264 -19.35 11.50 -14.78
C ASP A 264 -19.85 12.93 -14.52
N ASN A 265 -19.17 13.68 -13.64
CA ASN A 265 -19.47 15.09 -13.40
C ASN A 265 -19.27 15.94 -14.65
N THR A 266 -18.22 15.67 -15.43
CA THR A 266 -17.98 16.37 -16.71
C THR A 266 -19.06 16.03 -17.73
N ILE A 267 -19.42 14.75 -17.88
CA ILE A 267 -20.49 14.32 -18.80
C ILE A 267 -21.83 14.95 -18.38
N LYS A 268 -22.12 15.00 -17.08
CA LYS A 268 -23.31 15.64 -16.54
C LYS A 268 -23.35 17.13 -16.90
N TYR A 269 -22.24 17.85 -16.73
CA TYR A 269 -22.09 19.23 -17.17
C TYR A 269 -22.37 19.38 -18.66
N MET A 270 -21.71 18.58 -19.51
CA MET A 270 -21.91 18.66 -20.96
C MET A 270 -23.35 18.38 -21.39
N THR A 271 -24.02 17.45 -20.70
CA THR A 271 -25.42 17.11 -20.96
C THR A 271 -26.36 18.25 -20.56
N SER A 272 -26.17 18.83 -19.38
CA SER A 272 -26.99 19.96 -18.91
C SER A 272 -26.90 21.18 -19.82
N TYR A 273 -25.70 21.44 -20.38
CA TYR A 273 -25.47 22.55 -21.32
C TYR A 273 -25.69 22.18 -22.79
N HIS A 274 -26.25 21.00 -23.09
CA HIS A 274 -26.58 20.57 -24.45
C HIS A 274 -25.39 20.63 -25.43
N ILE A 275 -24.19 20.29 -24.96
CA ILE A 275 -22.98 20.30 -25.77
C ILE A 275 -23.08 19.19 -26.85
N PRO A 276 -22.66 19.43 -28.11
CA PRO A 276 -22.73 18.44 -29.18
C PRO A 276 -22.04 17.12 -28.83
N THR A 277 -22.60 16.01 -29.31
CA THR A 277 -22.11 14.64 -29.05
C THR A 277 -20.67 14.43 -29.51
N GLU A 278 -20.23 15.12 -30.56
CA GLU A 278 -18.85 15.09 -31.05
C GLU A 278 -17.86 15.58 -29.98
N VAL A 279 -18.15 16.72 -29.33
CA VAL A 279 -17.32 17.26 -28.25
C VAL A 279 -17.36 16.35 -27.03
N GLN A 280 -18.54 15.80 -26.70
CA GLN A 280 -18.67 14.85 -25.59
C GLN A 280 -17.81 13.59 -25.80
N ASN A 281 -17.86 13.01 -27.01
CA ASN A 281 -17.07 11.84 -27.35
C ASN A 281 -15.56 12.14 -27.31
N ARG A 282 -15.16 13.34 -27.74
CA ARG A 282 -13.77 13.80 -27.62
C ARG A 282 -13.31 13.86 -26.16
N VAL A 283 -14.10 14.48 -25.28
CA VAL A 283 -13.79 14.58 -23.84
C VAL A 283 -13.72 13.19 -23.19
N LYS A 284 -14.66 12.28 -23.51
CA LYS A 284 -14.62 10.89 -23.02
C LYS A 284 -13.35 10.16 -23.47
N THR A 285 -12.99 10.32 -24.74
CA THR A 285 -11.77 9.71 -25.31
C THR A 285 -10.51 10.22 -24.62
N TRP A 286 -10.46 11.51 -24.29
CA TRP A 286 -9.38 12.09 -23.50
C TRP A 286 -9.30 11.47 -22.11
N TYR A 287 -10.40 11.43 -21.36
CA TYR A 287 -10.44 10.82 -20.04
C TYR A 287 -9.94 9.35 -20.08
N ASP A 288 -10.48 8.54 -21.00
CA ASP A 288 -10.15 7.12 -21.10
C ASP A 288 -8.68 6.87 -21.45
N TYR A 289 -8.11 7.68 -22.35
CA TYR A 289 -6.71 7.56 -22.72
C TYR A 289 -5.78 8.06 -21.61
N THR A 290 -6.08 9.20 -21.00
CA THR A 290 -5.31 9.78 -19.89
C THR A 290 -5.24 8.79 -18.72
N TRP A 291 -6.36 8.16 -18.34
CA TRP A 291 -6.36 7.13 -17.30
C TRP A 291 -5.52 5.90 -17.67
N LYS A 292 -5.62 5.41 -18.92
CA LYS A 292 -4.85 4.24 -19.36
C LYS A 292 -3.34 4.47 -19.37
N ILE A 293 -2.88 5.69 -19.67
CA ILE A 293 -1.45 6.02 -19.77
C ILE A 293 -0.87 6.51 -18.45
N GLN A 294 -1.56 7.40 -17.75
CA GLN A 294 -1.03 8.07 -16.56
C GLN A 294 -1.55 7.45 -15.25
N GLY A 295 -2.72 6.79 -15.26
CA GLY A 295 -3.35 6.27 -14.05
C GLY A 295 -3.81 7.36 -13.06
N MET A 296 -3.78 8.63 -13.47
CA MET A 296 -4.20 9.81 -12.71
C MET A 296 -4.58 10.94 -13.66
N LEU A 297 -5.34 11.91 -13.17
CA LEU A 297 -5.76 13.08 -13.95
C LEU A 297 -4.76 14.23 -13.86
N ASP A 298 -4.16 14.44 -12.69
CA ASP A 298 -3.16 15.47 -12.45
C ASP A 298 -2.06 14.94 -11.53
N GLU A 299 -0.82 14.97 -12.03
CA GLU A 299 0.38 14.58 -11.28
C GLU A 299 0.76 15.65 -10.24
N GLN A 300 0.41 16.91 -10.49
CA GLN A 300 0.76 18.02 -9.60
C GLN A 300 0.03 17.95 -8.26
N GLU A 301 -1.21 17.48 -8.26
CA GLU A 301 -2.02 17.27 -7.05
C GLU A 301 -1.34 16.28 -6.08
N LEU A 302 -0.65 15.26 -6.62
CA LEU A 302 0.11 14.30 -5.82
C LEU A 302 1.42 14.92 -5.27
N LEU A 303 2.15 15.64 -6.12
CA LEU A 303 3.50 16.12 -5.80
C LEU A 303 3.51 17.33 -4.85
N ILE A 304 2.42 18.10 -4.77
CA ILE A 304 2.36 19.30 -3.90
C ILE A 304 2.43 18.98 -2.40
N GLN A 305 2.13 17.73 -2.00
CA GLN A 305 2.21 17.28 -0.61
C GLN A 305 3.64 16.99 -0.16
N LEU A 306 4.60 16.89 -1.09
CA LEU A 306 5.99 16.55 -0.80
C LEU A 306 6.83 17.80 -0.56
N PRO A 307 7.81 17.75 0.36
CA PRO A 307 8.82 18.79 0.47
C PRO A 307 9.60 18.96 -0.84
N ASP A 308 10.03 20.20 -1.12
CA ASP A 308 10.68 20.57 -2.39
C ASP A 308 11.83 19.65 -2.79
N LYS A 309 12.67 19.26 -1.82
CA LYS A 309 13.81 18.38 -2.07
C LYS A 309 13.38 17.00 -2.58
N MET A 310 12.38 16.39 -1.96
CA MET A 310 11.87 15.06 -2.38
C MET A 310 11.17 15.14 -3.74
N ARG A 311 10.42 16.22 -3.96
CA ARG A 311 9.77 16.49 -5.25
C ARG A 311 10.80 16.65 -6.38
N MET A 312 11.91 17.34 -6.09
CA MET A 312 13.03 17.50 -7.03
C MET A 312 13.69 16.17 -7.35
N ASP A 313 14.01 15.37 -6.34
CA ASP A 313 14.62 14.04 -6.53
C ASP A 313 13.73 13.14 -7.41
N MET A 314 12.42 13.12 -7.15
CA MET A 314 11.45 12.39 -7.98
C MET A 314 11.38 12.93 -9.41
N ALA A 315 11.30 14.25 -9.59
CA ALA A 315 11.21 14.87 -10.91
C ALA A 315 12.45 14.57 -11.76
N VAL A 316 13.63 14.55 -11.13
CA VAL A 316 14.89 14.18 -11.77
C VAL A 316 14.85 12.72 -12.22
N ASP A 317 14.53 11.79 -11.33
CA ASP A 317 14.54 10.35 -11.66
C ASP A 317 13.54 9.99 -12.76
N VAL A 318 12.36 10.63 -12.80
CA VAL A 318 11.33 10.34 -13.80
C VAL A 318 11.62 11.01 -15.14
N ASN A 319 12.03 12.29 -15.15
CA ASN A 319 11.98 13.11 -16.36
C ASN A 319 13.36 13.59 -16.88
N TYR A 320 14.42 13.54 -16.05
CA TYR A 320 15.74 14.06 -16.45
C TYR A 320 16.31 13.36 -17.68
N SER A 321 16.15 12.05 -17.77
CA SER A 321 16.68 11.25 -18.89
C SER A 321 16.05 11.63 -20.24
N ILE A 322 14.81 12.15 -20.24
CA ILE A 322 14.09 12.59 -21.42
C ILE A 322 14.55 14.00 -21.80
N VAL A 323 14.52 14.93 -20.83
CA VAL A 323 14.81 16.35 -21.07
C VAL A 323 16.28 16.61 -21.38
N SER A 324 17.21 15.90 -20.73
CA SER A 324 18.65 16.07 -20.97
C SER A 324 19.11 15.62 -22.36
N LYS A 325 18.39 14.67 -22.98
CA LYS A 325 18.71 14.16 -24.33
C LYS A 325 18.22 15.09 -25.45
N VAL A 326 17.32 16.02 -25.13
CA VAL A 326 16.80 16.98 -26.10
C VAL A 326 17.93 17.85 -26.64
N ALA A 327 18.07 17.90 -27.97
CA ALA A 327 19.14 18.63 -28.64
C ALA A 327 19.25 20.12 -28.24
N LEU A 328 18.11 20.76 -27.94
CA LEU A 328 18.07 22.15 -27.47
C LEU A 328 18.84 22.35 -26.15
N PHE A 329 18.65 21.46 -25.16
CA PHE A 329 19.23 21.57 -23.83
C PHE A 329 20.62 20.94 -23.67
N GLN A 330 21.15 20.29 -24.72
CA GLN A 330 22.50 19.74 -24.68
C GLN A 330 23.56 20.83 -24.44
N GLY A 331 24.42 20.65 -23.45
CA GLY A 331 25.46 21.63 -23.09
C GLY A 331 24.97 22.78 -22.21
N CYS A 332 23.69 22.81 -21.82
CA CYS A 332 23.23 23.65 -20.73
C CYS A 332 23.67 23.06 -19.38
N ASP A 333 23.74 23.92 -18.36
CA ASP A 333 24.00 23.49 -16.99
C ASP A 333 22.95 22.47 -16.52
N ARG A 334 23.41 21.43 -15.82
CA ARG A 334 22.55 20.40 -15.23
C ARG A 334 21.58 21.01 -14.23
N GLN A 335 22.02 21.99 -13.43
CA GLN A 335 21.16 22.60 -12.42
C GLN A 335 19.99 23.36 -13.05
N MET A 336 20.21 24.03 -14.19
CA MET A 336 19.15 24.67 -14.97
C MET A 336 18.07 23.65 -15.40
N ILE A 337 18.49 22.45 -15.83
CA ILE A 337 17.54 21.39 -16.21
C ILE A 337 16.75 20.95 -14.98
N PHE A 338 17.38 20.80 -13.82
CA PHE A 338 16.66 20.43 -12.61
C PHE A 338 15.61 21.47 -12.20
N ASP A 339 15.94 22.76 -12.27
CA ASP A 339 15.00 23.85 -11.98
C ASP A 339 13.84 23.86 -13.00
N MET A 340 14.10 23.50 -14.26
CA MET A 340 13.06 23.36 -15.27
C MET A 340 12.12 22.19 -15.00
N LEU A 341 12.64 21.02 -14.60
CA LEU A 341 11.83 19.81 -14.35
C LEU A 341 10.72 20.06 -13.33
N MET A 342 10.98 20.92 -12.33
CA MET A 342 10.03 21.32 -11.30
C MET A 342 8.86 22.16 -11.82
N ARG A 343 8.98 22.75 -13.01
CA ARG A 343 7.97 23.63 -13.62
C ARG A 343 7.31 23.03 -14.86
N LEU A 344 7.69 21.82 -15.26
CA LEU A 344 7.07 21.13 -16.40
C LEU A 344 5.67 20.63 -16.05
N LYS A 345 4.72 20.82 -16.96
CA LYS A 345 3.36 20.27 -16.88
C LYS A 345 3.19 19.19 -17.94
N SER A 346 2.78 17.98 -17.56
CA SER A 346 2.50 16.90 -18.53
C SER A 346 1.06 17.03 -19.03
N VAL A 347 0.86 17.12 -20.35
CA VAL A 347 -0.46 17.23 -20.98
C VAL A 347 -0.58 16.26 -22.15
N VAL A 348 -1.74 15.61 -22.25
CA VAL A 348 -2.09 14.70 -23.34
C VAL A 348 -2.97 15.39 -24.36
N TYR A 349 -2.58 15.31 -25.63
CA TYR A 349 -3.34 15.76 -26.80
C TYR A 349 -3.89 14.57 -27.58
N LEU A 350 -5.10 14.71 -28.13
CA LEU A 350 -5.75 13.69 -28.95
C LEU A 350 -5.33 13.78 -30.42
N PRO A 351 -5.49 12.70 -31.21
CA PRO A 351 -5.27 12.75 -32.65
C PRO A 351 -6.11 13.86 -33.31
N GLY A 352 -5.47 14.70 -34.11
CA GLY A 352 -6.10 15.83 -34.79
C GLY A 352 -6.18 17.12 -33.97
N ASP A 353 -5.83 17.11 -32.68
CA ASP A 353 -5.80 18.33 -31.88
C ASP A 353 -4.66 19.25 -32.34
N PHE A 354 -4.99 20.53 -32.55
CA PHE A 354 -3.99 21.56 -32.76
C PHE A 354 -3.35 21.93 -31.43
N VAL A 355 -2.05 21.67 -31.30
CA VAL A 355 -1.25 22.07 -30.14
C VAL A 355 -0.98 23.57 -30.18
N CYS A 356 -0.68 24.12 -31.36
CA CYS A 356 -0.60 25.56 -31.58
C CYS A 356 -0.99 25.92 -33.01
N LYS A 357 -1.59 27.09 -33.21
CA LYS A 357 -1.94 27.59 -34.54
C LYS A 357 -1.08 28.77 -34.93
N LYS A 358 -0.78 28.87 -36.23
CA LYS A 358 -0.01 29.97 -36.80
C LYS A 358 -0.67 31.30 -36.47
N GLY A 359 0.11 32.25 -35.97
CA GLY A 359 -0.35 33.59 -35.60
C GLY A 359 -0.83 33.73 -34.15
N GLU A 360 -1.08 32.65 -33.41
CA GLU A 360 -1.39 32.72 -31.97
C GLU A 360 -0.19 33.22 -31.16
N ILE A 361 -0.44 33.79 -29.98
CA ILE A 361 0.64 34.25 -29.10
C ILE A 361 1.31 33.03 -28.46
N GLY A 362 2.61 32.84 -28.68
CA GLY A 362 3.38 31.74 -28.10
C GLY A 362 3.76 32.02 -26.65
N ARG A 363 3.05 31.40 -25.70
CA ARG A 363 3.30 31.55 -24.26
C ARG A 363 4.09 30.39 -23.66
N GLU A 364 4.06 29.22 -24.29
CA GLU A 364 4.77 28.04 -23.81
C GLU A 364 5.65 27.39 -24.88
N MET A 365 6.56 26.52 -24.48
CA MET A 365 7.20 25.53 -25.36
C MET A 365 6.76 24.14 -24.99
N TYR A 366 6.94 23.23 -25.94
CA TYR A 366 6.53 21.84 -25.81
C TYR A 366 7.74 20.93 -26.01
N ILE A 367 7.90 19.97 -25.10
CA ILE A 367 8.85 18.86 -25.23
C ILE A 367 8.04 17.59 -25.45
N ILE A 368 8.34 16.84 -26.52
CA ILE A 368 7.58 15.63 -26.84
C ILE A 368 8.10 14.47 -25.98
N LYS A 369 7.31 14.05 -24.99
CA LYS A 369 7.60 12.88 -24.14
C LYS A 369 7.31 11.58 -24.88
N GLN A 370 6.14 11.49 -25.50
CA GLN A 370 5.68 10.31 -26.24
C GLN A 370 4.74 10.72 -27.37
N GLY A 371 4.77 9.95 -28.47
CA GLY A 371 3.98 10.25 -29.67
C GLY A 371 4.73 11.14 -30.66
N GLU A 372 3.99 11.69 -31.61
CA GLU A 372 4.52 12.58 -32.64
C GLU A 372 3.49 13.65 -33.03
N VAL A 373 4.01 14.81 -33.42
CA VAL A 373 3.22 15.95 -33.90
C VAL A 373 3.67 16.32 -35.30
N GLN A 374 2.76 16.86 -36.09
CA GLN A 374 2.99 17.24 -37.48
C GLN A 374 2.82 18.75 -37.63
N VAL A 375 3.80 19.38 -38.28
CA VAL A 375 3.71 20.77 -38.72
C VAL A 375 2.92 20.80 -40.01
N VAL A 376 1.72 21.38 -39.98
CA VAL A 376 0.77 21.35 -41.08
C VAL A 376 0.51 22.73 -41.67
N GLY A 377 0.21 22.78 -42.96
CA GLY A 377 -0.29 23.98 -43.62
C GLY A 377 -0.79 23.71 -45.03
N GLY A 378 -0.64 24.72 -45.89
CA GLY A 378 -1.37 24.81 -47.15
C GLY A 378 -2.81 25.30 -46.95
N PRO A 379 -3.56 25.53 -48.05
CA PRO A 379 -4.92 26.06 -48.00
C PRO A 379 -5.90 25.18 -47.21
N ASP A 380 -5.69 23.86 -47.21
CA ASP A 380 -6.57 22.89 -46.55
C ASP A 380 -6.04 22.35 -45.21
N LEU A 381 -4.91 22.87 -44.69
CA LEU A 381 -4.24 22.36 -43.48
C LEU A 381 -3.85 20.87 -43.51
N LYS A 382 -3.85 20.23 -44.69
CA LYS A 382 -3.52 18.81 -44.88
C LYS A 382 -2.08 18.57 -45.33
N THR A 383 -1.35 19.61 -45.71
CA THR A 383 0.04 19.45 -46.17
C THR A 383 0.95 19.33 -44.97
N VAL A 384 1.56 18.16 -44.78
CA VAL A 384 2.53 17.90 -43.70
C VAL A 384 3.91 18.37 -44.16
N PHE A 385 4.47 19.36 -43.49
CA PHE A 385 5.83 19.84 -43.76
C PHE A 385 6.88 18.99 -43.06
N VAL A 386 6.67 18.72 -41.76
CA VAL A 386 7.62 18.01 -40.90
C VAL A 386 6.85 17.22 -39.84
N THR A 387 7.30 16.01 -39.55
CA THR A 387 6.85 15.24 -38.39
C THR A 387 7.92 15.30 -37.31
N ILE A 388 7.55 15.78 -36.13
CA ILE A 388 8.42 15.94 -34.96
C ILE A 388 8.10 14.81 -33.97
N ARG A 389 9.13 14.05 -33.59
CA ARG A 389 9.01 12.85 -32.75
C ARG A 389 9.50 13.09 -31.32
N ALA A 390 9.22 12.14 -30.44
CA ALA A 390 9.69 12.11 -29.05
C ALA A 390 11.19 12.45 -28.90
N GLY A 391 11.52 13.21 -27.85
CA GLY A 391 12.87 13.74 -27.60
C GLY A 391 13.20 15.05 -28.34
N SER A 392 12.24 15.59 -29.11
CA SER A 392 12.37 16.88 -29.78
C SER A 392 11.56 17.96 -29.06
N VAL A 393 11.83 19.22 -29.42
CA VAL A 393 11.16 20.42 -28.90
C VAL A 393 10.56 21.20 -30.05
N PHE A 394 9.44 21.87 -29.76
CA PHE A 394 8.88 22.88 -30.65
C PHE A 394 8.26 24.05 -29.86
N GLY A 395 8.12 25.19 -30.53
CA GLY A 395 7.60 26.43 -29.92
C GLY A 395 8.65 27.27 -29.18
N GLU A 396 9.91 26.86 -29.22
CA GLU A 396 11.08 27.53 -28.64
C GLU A 396 11.35 28.90 -29.28
N ILE A 397 11.08 29.04 -30.59
CA ILE A 397 11.34 30.28 -31.35
C ILE A 397 10.59 31.47 -30.75
N SER A 398 9.30 31.32 -30.42
CA SER A 398 8.48 32.39 -29.82
C SER A 398 8.91 32.82 -28.41
N LEU A 399 9.73 32.00 -27.75
CA LEU A 399 10.21 32.25 -26.39
C LEU A 399 11.58 32.91 -26.40
N LEU A 400 12.47 32.47 -27.29
CA LEU A 400 13.89 32.82 -27.30
C LEU A 400 14.26 33.91 -28.32
N ALA A 401 13.40 34.18 -29.32
CA ALA A 401 13.65 35.23 -30.30
C ALA A 401 13.50 36.63 -29.67
N GLY A 402 14.61 37.33 -29.48
CA GLY A 402 14.66 38.67 -28.86
C GLY A 402 14.08 39.84 -29.69
N GLY A 403 13.38 39.56 -30.79
CA GLY A 403 12.98 40.54 -31.81
C GLY A 403 11.46 40.64 -32.07
N GLY A 404 10.61 40.59 -31.04
CA GLY A 404 9.18 40.90 -31.18
C GLY A 404 8.29 39.83 -31.85
N GLY A 405 8.84 38.69 -32.24
CA GLY A 405 8.10 37.55 -32.79
C GLY A 405 7.41 36.71 -31.70
N ASN A 406 6.49 37.29 -30.93
CA ASN A 406 5.76 36.54 -29.89
C ASN A 406 4.61 35.68 -30.46
N ARG A 407 4.56 35.47 -31.79
CA ARG A 407 3.52 34.70 -32.48
C ARG A 407 4.06 33.39 -33.03
N ARG A 408 3.24 32.34 -33.00
CA ARG A 408 3.52 31.02 -33.57
C ARG A 408 3.71 31.12 -35.09
N THR A 409 4.74 30.47 -35.61
CA THR A 409 5.13 30.55 -37.03
C THR A 409 4.42 29.53 -37.91
N ALA A 410 3.94 28.43 -37.33
CA ALA A 410 3.30 27.32 -38.03
C ALA A 410 2.14 26.72 -37.22
N ASN A 411 1.29 25.94 -37.88
CA ASN A 411 0.30 25.11 -37.20
C ASN A 411 0.94 23.77 -36.85
N VAL A 412 0.76 23.33 -35.61
CA VAL A 412 1.24 22.03 -35.14
C VAL A 412 0.04 21.23 -34.66
N MET A 413 -0.13 20.04 -35.21
CA MET A 413 -1.24 19.14 -34.92
C MET A 413 -0.70 17.80 -34.38
N ALA A 414 -1.36 17.21 -33.40
CA ALA A 414 -1.05 15.87 -32.95
C ALA A 414 -1.48 14.84 -34.00
N HIS A 415 -0.56 13.99 -34.48
CA HIS A 415 -0.88 12.96 -35.47
C HIS A 415 -1.64 11.79 -34.84
N GLY A 416 -1.18 11.37 -33.66
CA GLY A 416 -1.85 10.40 -32.78
C GLY A 416 -2.03 10.99 -31.40
N PHE A 417 -2.21 10.13 -30.39
CA PHE A 417 -2.14 10.57 -29.01
C PHE A 417 -0.70 11.01 -28.69
N ALA A 418 -0.55 12.24 -28.21
CA ALA A 418 0.76 12.83 -27.91
C ALA A 418 0.80 13.30 -26.46
N ASN A 419 1.83 12.86 -25.72
CA ASN A 419 2.10 13.34 -24.36
C ASN A 419 3.24 14.35 -24.42
N LEU A 420 2.96 15.59 -24.03
CA LEU A 420 3.86 16.72 -24.13
C LEU A 420 4.14 17.28 -22.74
N PHE A 421 5.38 17.69 -22.49
CA PHE A 421 5.69 18.60 -21.39
C PHE A 421 5.57 20.03 -21.87
N ILE A 422 4.84 20.83 -21.11
CA ILE A 422 4.65 22.26 -21.34
C ILE A 422 5.55 23.02 -20.36
N LEU A 423 6.32 23.99 -20.87
CA LEU A 423 7.08 24.94 -20.08
C LEU A 423 6.67 26.37 -20.43
N ASP A 424 6.22 27.11 -19.43
CA ASP A 424 5.76 28.49 -19.58
C ASP A 424 6.94 29.46 -19.84
N LYS A 425 6.71 30.50 -20.66
CA LYS A 425 7.72 31.54 -20.96
C LYS A 425 8.24 32.23 -19.72
N ARG A 426 7.34 32.52 -18.79
CA ARG A 426 7.65 33.21 -17.53
C ARG A 426 8.60 32.34 -16.72
N ASP A 427 8.24 31.07 -16.56
CA ASP A 427 9.03 30.09 -15.84
C ASP A 427 10.42 29.89 -16.43
N LEU A 428 10.51 29.74 -17.75
CA LEU A 428 11.81 29.66 -18.42
C LEU A 428 12.62 30.95 -18.25
N SER A 429 11.97 32.12 -18.37
CA SER A 429 12.67 33.41 -18.24
C SER A 429 13.24 33.59 -16.84
N ASP A 430 12.48 33.26 -15.80
CA ASP A 430 12.92 33.34 -14.40
C ASP A 430 14.12 32.41 -14.14
N ILE A 431 14.09 31.19 -14.66
CA ILE A 431 15.20 30.24 -14.55
C ILE A 431 16.44 30.80 -15.23
N LEU A 432 16.30 31.30 -16.46
CA LEU A 432 17.43 31.76 -17.28
C LEU A 432 18.17 32.98 -16.71
N VAL A 433 17.54 33.77 -15.83
CA VAL A 433 18.23 34.85 -15.09
C VAL A 433 19.40 34.32 -14.27
N HIS A 434 19.27 33.11 -13.71
CA HIS A 434 20.29 32.48 -12.88
C HIS A 434 21.37 31.74 -13.68
N TYR A 435 21.13 31.46 -14.97
CA TYR A 435 22.04 30.69 -15.83
C TYR A 435 22.36 31.43 -17.15
N PRO A 436 23.13 32.55 -17.09
CA PRO A 436 23.36 33.41 -18.25
C PRO A 436 24.12 32.71 -19.40
N GLU A 437 25.02 31.77 -19.10
CA GLU A 437 25.73 31.01 -20.14
C GLU A 437 24.81 30.03 -20.88
N SER A 438 23.95 29.31 -20.14
CA SER A 438 22.91 28.47 -20.74
C SER A 438 21.92 29.30 -21.56
N GLN A 439 21.58 30.51 -21.12
CA GLN A 439 20.73 31.44 -21.88
C GLN A 439 21.37 31.83 -23.22
N LYS A 440 22.66 32.16 -23.25
CA LYS A 440 23.39 32.46 -24.50
C LYS A 440 23.39 31.26 -25.45
N LEU A 441 23.62 30.06 -24.92
CA LEU A 441 23.61 28.82 -25.71
C LEU A 441 22.22 28.54 -26.32
N LEU A 442 21.15 28.66 -25.53
CA LEU A 442 19.78 28.47 -25.99
C LEU A 442 19.40 29.49 -27.08
N ARG A 443 19.76 30.76 -26.89
CA ARG A 443 19.55 31.80 -27.92
C ARG A 443 20.34 31.54 -29.21
N LYS A 444 21.53 30.95 -29.12
CA LYS A 444 22.33 30.57 -30.29
C LYS A 444 21.69 29.41 -31.05
N LYS A 445 21.12 28.43 -30.34
CA LYS A 445 20.44 27.27 -30.94
C LYS A 445 19.04 27.56 -31.47
N ALA A 446 18.40 28.64 -31.01
CA ALA A 446 17.07 29.07 -31.44
C ALA A 446 17.07 30.03 -32.63
N LYS A 447 18.25 30.39 -33.16
CA LYS A 447 18.43 31.06 -34.46
C LYS A 447 18.67 30.00 -35.52
#